data_AF-A0A2N5VA57-F1
#
_entry.id   AF-A0A2N5VA57-F1
#
_cell.length_a   1.000
_cell.length_b   1.000
_cell.length_c   1.000
_cell.angle_alpha   90.00
_cell.angle_beta   90.00
_cell.angle_gamma   90.00
#
_symmetry.space_group_name_H-M   'P 1'
#
loop_
_entity.id
_entity.type
_entity.pdbx_description
1 polymer ?
#
loop_
_entity_poly.entity_id
_entity_poly.type
_entity_poly.pdbx_seq_one_letter_code
_entity_poly.pdbx_strand_id
1 'polypeptide(L)'
;MMLKFTPSGRSEMPIRSMLHTWLKMHNFLGPLRQVYGALSVAKKHSGSEVHVRMMEQYITVCKEGDMGAHKLASRLWVQDMLTVWEGFTTIVNNDLPAKFEKLLHSADHLVHVLPWGKPFEVDVFRRPNFTLLEILSVAANGIAAGINLPSTP
;
A
#
# COMPACT_ATOMS: atom_id res chain seq x y z
N MET A 1 -34.54 7.82 -13.22
CA MET A 1 -35.41 8.44 -14.23
C MET A 1 -34.54 8.98 -15.36
N MET A 2 -34.50 8.33 -16.52
CA MET A 2 -34.50 8.96 -17.84
C MET A 2 -34.71 7.88 -18.90
N LEU A 3 -35.87 7.94 -19.53
CA LEU A 3 -36.37 7.05 -20.58
C LEU A 3 -35.78 7.43 -21.93
N LYS A 4 -35.58 6.46 -22.82
CA LYS A 4 -35.62 6.70 -24.28
C LYS A 4 -36.50 5.63 -24.93
N PHE A 5 -37.53 6.09 -25.62
CA PHE A 5 -38.37 5.34 -26.57
C PHE A 5 -37.98 5.73 -27.99
N THR A 6 -37.99 4.80 -28.94
CA THR A 6 -38.04 5.10 -30.38
C THR A 6 -39.10 4.24 -31.08
N PRO A 7 -39.81 4.79 -32.10
CA PRO A 7 -40.96 4.15 -32.73
C PRO A 7 -40.60 3.42 -34.05
N SER A 8 -41.36 2.34 -34.31
CA SER A 8 -41.65 1.66 -35.58
C SER A 8 -40.58 1.56 -36.69
N GLY A 9 -40.11 0.32 -36.93
CA GLY A 9 -40.01 -0.26 -38.27
C GLY A 9 -38.66 -0.18 -39.01
N ARG A 10 -37.75 -1.14 -38.76
CA ARG A 10 -36.97 -1.88 -39.78
C ARG A 10 -36.01 -2.92 -39.18
N SER A 11 -36.03 -4.11 -39.80
CA SER A 11 -35.01 -5.18 -39.81
C SER A 11 -34.62 -5.82 -38.47
N GLU A 12 -35.19 -6.99 -38.19
CA GLU A 12 -34.69 -7.94 -37.19
C GLU A 12 -33.25 -8.36 -37.52
N MET A 13 -32.31 -8.03 -36.62
CA MET A 13 -31.04 -8.74 -36.47
C MET A 13 -31.15 -9.61 -35.22
N PRO A 14 -30.56 -10.81 -35.17
CA PRO A 14 -30.75 -11.72 -34.05
C PRO A 14 -30.15 -11.10 -32.79
N ILE A 15 -31.02 -10.68 -31.88
CA ILE A 15 -30.68 -10.10 -30.59
C ILE A 15 -29.92 -11.17 -29.81
N ARG A 16 -28.61 -10.98 -29.63
CA ARG A 16 -27.83 -11.70 -28.61
C ARG A 16 -28.60 -11.56 -27.30
N SER A 17 -28.98 -12.68 -26.70
CA SER A 17 -29.73 -12.72 -25.45
C SER A 17 -29.07 -11.81 -24.41
N MET A 18 -29.71 -10.69 -24.12
CA MET A 18 -29.23 -9.70 -23.16
C MET A 18 -29.50 -10.26 -21.76
N LEU A 19 -28.49 -10.89 -21.14
CA LEU A 19 -28.58 -11.40 -19.78
C LEU A 19 -28.60 -10.21 -18.82
N HIS A 20 -29.78 -9.86 -18.30
CA HIS A 20 -29.90 -8.92 -17.19
C HIS A 20 -29.55 -9.64 -15.88
N THR A 21 -28.45 -9.24 -15.25
CA THR A 21 -28.06 -9.72 -13.93
C THR A 21 -28.42 -8.66 -12.89
N TRP A 22 -29.09 -9.08 -11.81
CA TRP A 22 -29.42 -8.23 -10.68
C TRP A 22 -28.54 -8.64 -9.49
N LEU A 23 -27.68 -7.73 -9.04
CA LEU A 23 -26.94 -7.93 -7.80
C LEU A 23 -27.84 -7.53 -6.62
N LYS A 24 -28.16 -8.48 -5.73
CA LYS A 24 -28.91 -8.21 -4.50
C LYS A 24 -28.01 -8.44 -3.28
N MET A 25 -27.82 -7.40 -2.46
CA MET A 25 -26.95 -7.42 -1.26
C MET A 25 -27.57 -8.08 0.00
N HIS A 26 -28.69 -8.78 -0.10
CA HIS A 26 -29.59 -8.96 1.05
C HIS A 26 -29.28 -10.15 1.99
N ASN A 27 -28.21 -10.92 1.78
CA ASN A 27 -28.06 -12.22 2.45
C ASN A 27 -27.43 -12.17 3.85
N PHE A 28 -26.91 -11.02 4.32
CA PHE A 28 -26.15 -10.97 5.59
C PHE A 28 -26.44 -9.75 6.50
N LEU A 29 -27.54 -9.02 6.28
CA LEU A 29 -27.84 -7.80 7.05
C LEU A 29 -27.96 -8.03 8.57
N GLY A 30 -28.44 -9.19 9.00
CA GLY A 30 -28.56 -9.56 10.42
C GLY A 30 -27.18 -9.71 11.11
N PRO A 31 -26.34 -10.64 10.64
CA PRO A 31 -24.98 -10.79 11.16
C PRO A 31 -24.13 -9.52 11.04
N LEU A 32 -24.17 -8.82 9.89
CA LEU A 32 -23.40 -7.58 9.69
C LEU A 32 -23.81 -6.47 10.67
N ARG A 33 -25.09 -6.43 11.10
CA ARG A 33 -25.57 -5.51 12.13
C ARG A 33 -24.91 -5.74 13.48
N GLN A 34 -24.72 -7.00 13.86
CA GLN A 34 -24.02 -7.36 15.09
C GLN A 34 -22.54 -6.98 14.98
N VAL A 35 -21.92 -7.26 13.83
CA VAL A 35 -20.50 -6.96 13.57
C VAL A 35 -20.21 -5.47 13.66
N TYR A 36 -20.95 -4.60 12.94
CA TYR A 36 -20.67 -3.16 13.02
C TYR A 36 -21.07 -2.56 14.37
N GLY A 37 -22.05 -3.15 15.07
CA GLY A 37 -22.41 -2.78 16.44
C GLY A 37 -21.26 -3.03 17.42
N ALA A 38 -20.65 -4.21 17.36
CA ALA A 38 -19.46 -4.54 18.15
C ALA A 38 -18.26 -3.65 17.79
N LEU A 39 -17.99 -3.44 16.51
CA LEU A 39 -16.91 -2.55 16.04
C LEU A 39 -17.11 -1.11 16.53
N SER A 40 -18.34 -0.62 16.59
CA SER A 40 -18.65 0.73 17.09
C SER A 40 -18.38 0.89 18.59
N VAL A 41 -18.52 -0.18 19.37
CA VAL A 41 -18.17 -0.20 20.80
C VAL A 41 -16.65 -0.30 20.96
N ALA A 42 -16.00 -1.21 20.23
CA ALA A 42 -14.55 -1.41 20.25
C ALA A 42 -13.79 -0.13 19.90
N LYS A 43 -14.29 0.64 18.91
CA LYS A 43 -13.72 1.93 18.50
C LYS A 43 -13.52 2.91 19.67
N LYS A 44 -14.44 2.91 20.64
CA LYS A 44 -14.38 3.82 21.80
C LYS A 44 -13.22 3.52 22.77
N HIS A 45 -12.67 2.31 22.69
CA HIS A 45 -11.65 1.80 23.60
C HIS A 45 -10.26 1.73 22.94
N SER A 46 -10.16 2.15 21.68
CA SER A 46 -8.90 2.19 20.94
C SER A 46 -8.10 3.45 21.27
N GLY A 47 -6.83 3.28 21.65
CA GLY A 47 -5.89 4.39 21.90
C GLY A 47 -5.17 4.92 20.65
N SER A 48 -5.28 4.23 19.50
CA SER A 48 -4.66 4.62 18.22
C SER A 48 -5.70 5.22 17.28
N GLU A 49 -5.44 6.45 16.79
CA GLU A 49 -6.30 7.12 15.80
C GLU A 49 -6.36 6.33 14.48
N VAL A 50 -5.26 5.68 14.09
CA VAL A 50 -5.21 4.81 12.90
C VAL A 50 -6.16 3.63 13.05
N HIS A 51 -6.17 3.02 14.23
CA HIS A 51 -7.04 1.88 14.57
C HIS A 51 -8.52 2.28 14.62
N VAL A 52 -8.82 3.50 15.11
CA VAL A 52 -10.17 4.09 15.05
C VAL A 52 -10.63 4.25 13.61
N ARG A 53 -9.80 4.83 12.74
CA ARG A 53 -10.11 5.04 11.31
C ARG A 53 -10.25 3.72 10.56
N MET A 54 -9.45 2.71 10.89
CA MET A 54 -9.59 1.35 10.35
C MET A 54 -10.95 0.75 10.68
N MET A 55 -11.36 0.80 11.96
CA MET A 55 -12.66 0.30 12.40
C MET A 55 -13.83 1.03 11.73
N GLU A 56 -13.71 2.34 11.48
CA GLU A 56 -14.71 3.11 10.73
C GLU A 56 -14.87 2.61 9.30
N GLN A 57 -13.77 2.31 8.60
CA GLN A 57 -13.84 1.76 7.26
C GLN A 57 -14.47 0.37 7.24
N TYR A 58 -14.16 -0.51 8.19
CA TYR A 58 -14.84 -1.81 8.30
C TYR A 58 -16.34 -1.69 8.62
N ILE A 59 -16.75 -0.68 9.39
CA ILE A 59 -18.16 -0.36 9.62
C ILE A 59 -18.84 0.04 8.30
N THR A 60 -18.18 0.86 7.47
CA THR A 60 -18.69 1.24 6.14
C THR A 60 -18.85 0.02 5.22
N VAL A 61 -17.88 -0.90 5.20
CA VAL A 61 -18.00 -2.17 4.47
C VAL A 61 -19.24 -2.95 4.90
N CYS A 62 -19.49 -3.05 6.21
CA CYS A 62 -20.63 -3.80 6.74
C CYS A 62 -21.98 -3.13 6.46
N LYS A 63 -22.02 -1.81 6.29
CA LYS A 63 -23.24 -1.03 6.03
C LYS A 63 -23.58 -0.93 4.54
N GLU A 64 -22.57 -0.73 3.71
CA GLU A 64 -22.72 -0.30 2.32
C GLU A 64 -22.17 -1.33 1.32
N GLY A 65 -21.38 -2.31 1.79
CA GLY A 65 -20.74 -3.29 0.91
C GLY A 65 -19.62 -2.72 0.05
N ASP A 66 -19.07 -1.56 0.41
CA ASP A 66 -18.04 -0.89 -0.38
C ASP A 66 -16.69 -1.60 -0.28
N MET A 67 -16.24 -2.18 -1.40
CA MET A 67 -14.91 -2.80 -1.51
C MET A 67 -13.77 -1.78 -1.48
N GLY A 68 -14.05 -0.50 -1.81
CA GLY A 68 -13.11 0.61 -1.63
C GLY A 68 -12.75 0.80 -0.17
N ALA A 69 -13.75 0.92 0.70
CA ALA A 69 -13.60 0.96 2.15
C ALA A 69 -12.85 -0.27 2.69
N HIS A 70 -13.08 -1.48 2.16
CA HIS A 70 -12.36 -2.68 2.60
C HIS A 70 -10.86 -2.61 2.29
N LYS A 71 -10.49 -2.11 1.10
CA LYS A 71 -9.08 -1.91 0.73
C LYS A 71 -8.43 -0.85 1.60
N LEU A 72 -9.14 0.24 1.92
CA LEU A 72 -8.65 1.29 2.81
C LEU A 72 -8.46 0.77 4.24
N ALA A 73 -9.43 0.02 4.77
CA ALA A 73 -9.32 -0.63 6.07
C ALA A 73 -8.10 -1.57 6.13
N SER A 74 -7.88 -2.36 5.07
CA SER A 74 -6.72 -3.26 4.97
C SER A 74 -5.40 -2.49 4.94
N ARG A 75 -5.32 -1.35 4.26
CA ARG A 75 -4.13 -0.47 4.27
C ARG A 75 -3.87 0.11 5.66
N LEU A 76 -4.91 0.57 6.34
CA LEU A 76 -4.82 1.11 7.71
C LEU A 76 -4.42 0.02 8.71
N TRP A 77 -4.90 -1.22 8.53
CA TRP A 77 -4.48 -2.37 9.33
C TRP A 77 -2.99 -2.68 9.16
N VAL A 78 -2.51 -2.67 7.90
CA VAL A 78 -1.08 -2.83 7.61
C VAL A 78 -0.29 -1.69 8.23
N GLN A 79 -0.77 -0.44 8.15
CA GLN A 79 -0.11 0.71 8.77
C GLN A 79 -0.07 0.65 10.29
N ASP A 80 -1.15 0.22 10.96
CA ASP A 80 -1.21 0.07 12.43
C ASP A 80 -0.22 -1.02 12.89
N MET A 81 -0.22 -2.18 12.24
CA MET A 81 0.74 -3.27 12.47
C MET A 81 2.17 -2.88 12.12
N LEU A 82 2.35 -1.96 11.17
CA LEU A 82 3.63 -1.43 10.72
C LEU A 82 3.93 -0.03 11.28
N THR A 83 3.28 0.42 12.36
CA THR A 83 3.83 1.52 13.18
C THR A 83 5.05 1.02 13.95
N VAL A 84 6.01 0.46 13.21
CA VAL A 84 7.34 0.17 13.70
C VAL A 84 8.04 1.51 13.73
N TRP A 85 8.06 2.12 14.91
CA TRP A 85 9.05 3.13 15.18
C TRP A 85 10.41 2.44 15.06
N GLU A 86 11.12 2.70 13.96
CA GLU A 86 12.47 2.19 13.74
C GLU A 86 13.46 3.32 13.99
N GLY A 87 14.20 3.21 15.09
CA GLY A 87 15.28 4.11 15.44
C GLY A 87 16.55 3.32 15.69
N PHE A 88 17.68 3.76 15.14
CA PHE A 88 18.97 3.15 15.41
C PHE A 88 20.02 4.22 15.73
N THR A 89 20.92 3.88 16.63
CA THR A 89 22.11 4.68 16.95
C THR A 89 23.33 3.90 16.52
N THR A 90 24.20 4.53 15.74
CA THR A 90 25.36 3.88 15.13
C THR A 90 26.62 4.74 15.29
N ILE A 91 27.78 4.08 15.26
CA ILE A 91 29.08 4.72 15.12
C ILE A 91 29.54 4.53 13.67
N VAL A 92 30.11 5.57 13.08
CA VAL A 92 30.70 5.50 11.74
C VAL A 92 32.04 4.76 11.82
N ASN A 93 32.17 3.65 11.10
CA ASN A 93 33.44 2.97 10.94
C ASN A 93 34.19 3.53 9.72
N ASN A 94 35.33 4.18 9.97
CA ASN A 94 36.15 4.82 8.95
C ASN A 94 37.23 3.91 8.35
N ASP A 95 37.40 2.68 8.85
CA ASP A 95 38.53 1.81 8.53
C ASP A 95 38.24 0.84 7.37
N LEU A 96 36.96 0.66 7.00
CA LEU A 96 36.51 -0.26 5.95
C LEU A 96 36.03 0.35 4.59
N PRO A 97 36.14 1.66 4.28
CA PRO A 97 35.51 2.22 3.09
C PRO A 97 36.20 1.85 1.76
N ALA A 98 37.45 1.35 1.77
CA ALA A 98 38.24 1.15 0.55
C ALA A 98 37.59 0.24 -0.52
N LYS A 99 36.80 -0.76 -0.10
CA LYS A 99 36.08 -1.64 -1.03
C LYS A 99 34.83 -0.96 -1.61
N PHE A 100 34.10 -0.22 -0.79
CA PHE A 100 32.89 0.49 -1.22
C PHE A 100 33.21 1.75 -2.03
N GLU A 101 34.34 2.40 -1.78
CA GLU A 101 34.83 3.50 -2.61
C GLU A 101 35.08 3.06 -4.06
N LYS A 102 35.72 1.90 -4.26
CA LYS A 102 35.89 1.35 -5.61
C LYS A 102 34.55 1.07 -6.29
N LEU A 103 33.59 0.51 -5.56
CA LEU A 103 32.24 0.26 -6.08
C LEU A 103 31.54 1.56 -6.48
N LEU A 104 31.63 2.58 -5.63
CA LEU A 104 31.05 3.89 -5.87
C LEU A 104 31.68 4.60 -7.07
N HIS A 105 32.98 4.47 -7.26
CA HIS A 105 33.69 5.02 -8.43
C HIS A 105 33.23 4.36 -9.73
N SER A 106 32.85 3.09 -9.69
CA SER A 106 32.33 2.35 -10.84
C SER A 106 30.81 2.40 -10.97
N ALA A 107 30.08 3.00 -10.04
CA ALA A 107 28.62 2.94 -9.98
C ALA A 107 27.95 3.51 -11.23
N ASP A 108 28.44 4.64 -11.73
CA ASP A 108 27.92 5.27 -12.96
C ASP A 108 28.00 4.33 -14.16
N HIS A 109 29.12 3.61 -14.32
CA HIS A 109 29.26 2.60 -15.37
C HIS A 109 28.36 1.38 -15.11
N LEU A 110 28.26 0.90 -13.87
CA LEU A 110 27.48 -0.29 -13.52
C LEU A 110 25.99 -0.11 -13.79
N VAL A 111 25.44 1.10 -13.60
CA VAL A 111 24.04 1.40 -13.90
C VAL A 111 23.71 1.14 -15.37
N HIS A 112 24.65 1.43 -16.28
CA HIS A 112 24.46 1.22 -17.72
C HIS A 112 24.49 -0.26 -18.14
N VAL A 113 24.98 -1.17 -17.28
CA VAL A 113 25.01 -2.61 -17.55
C VAL A 113 23.67 -3.27 -17.18
N LEU A 114 22.77 -2.55 -16.53
CA LEU A 114 21.48 -3.08 -16.08
C LEU A 114 20.53 -3.33 -17.28
N PRO A 115 19.70 -4.40 -17.21
CA PRO A 115 19.00 -4.92 -18.39
C PRO A 115 17.81 -4.08 -18.88
N TRP A 116 17.39 -3.05 -18.14
CA TRP A 116 16.18 -2.26 -18.43
C TRP A 116 16.42 -1.07 -19.37
N GLY A 117 17.67 -0.71 -19.62
CA GLY A 117 18.03 0.37 -20.56
C GLY A 117 17.67 1.79 -20.09
N LYS A 118 18.13 2.79 -20.84
CA LYS A 118 18.04 4.22 -20.48
C LYS A 118 16.62 4.78 -20.23
N PRO A 119 15.54 4.35 -20.92
CA PRO A 119 14.20 4.94 -20.72
C PRO A 119 13.60 4.71 -19.33
N PHE A 120 14.12 3.72 -18.60
CA PHE A 120 13.68 3.35 -17.25
C PHE A 120 14.70 3.76 -16.17
N GLU A 121 15.73 4.50 -16.57
CA GLU A 121 16.76 5.02 -15.69
C GLU A 121 16.48 6.47 -15.31
N VAL A 122 17.01 6.92 -14.19
CA VAL A 122 16.92 8.33 -13.79
C VAL A 122 17.70 9.24 -14.74
N ASP A 123 17.18 10.43 -15.02
CA ASP A 123 17.80 11.38 -15.96
C ASP A 123 19.22 11.81 -15.54
N VAL A 124 19.42 11.99 -14.23
CA VAL A 124 20.69 12.39 -13.63
C VAL A 124 21.04 11.42 -12.51
N PHE A 125 22.02 10.55 -12.75
CA PHE A 125 22.56 9.68 -11.72
C PHE A 125 23.27 10.52 -10.66
N ARG A 126 22.75 10.50 -9.43
CA ARG A 126 23.41 11.08 -8.27
C ARG A 126 24.14 9.99 -7.53
N ARG A 127 25.47 10.11 -7.44
CA ARG A 127 26.30 9.16 -6.71
C ARG A 127 25.77 9.06 -5.26
N PRO A 128 25.35 7.86 -4.81
CA PRO A 128 24.88 7.69 -3.44
C PRO A 128 26.03 7.85 -2.45
N ASN A 129 25.73 8.29 -1.24
CA ASN A 129 26.68 8.26 -0.13
C ASN A 129 26.55 6.91 0.58
N PHE A 130 27.63 6.13 0.66
CA PHE A 130 27.66 4.90 1.43
C PHE A 130 28.50 5.11 2.69
N THR A 131 27.95 4.69 3.82
CA THR A 131 28.65 4.75 5.10
C THR A 131 28.52 3.39 5.78
N LEU A 132 29.65 2.85 6.25
CA LEU A 132 29.63 1.64 7.06
C LEU A 132 29.33 2.04 8.50
N LEU A 133 28.27 1.45 9.05
CA LEU A 133 27.77 1.77 10.38
C LEU A 133 27.94 0.56 11.28
N GLU A 134 28.57 0.77 12.43
CA GLU A 134 28.54 -0.18 13.54
C GLU A 134 27.36 0.16 14.44
N ILE A 135 26.51 -0.83 14.69
CA ILE A 135 25.24 -0.65 15.39
C ILE A 135 25.48 -0.70 16.90
N LEU A 136 25.09 0.37 17.60
CA LEU A 136 25.07 0.41 19.07
C LEU A 136 23.73 -0.05 19.64
N SER A 137 22.63 0.44 19.06
CA SER A 137 21.27 0.11 19.51
C SER A 137 20.30 0.24 18.36
N VAL A 138 19.34 -0.68 18.30
CA VAL A 138 18.24 -0.69 17.32
C VAL A 138 16.94 -0.89 18.09
N ALA A 139 16.06 0.10 18.03
CA ALA A 139 14.67 -0.03 18.38
C ALA A 139 13.90 -0.30 17.09
N ALA A 140 13.80 -1.56 16.68
CA ALA A 140 13.05 -2.03 15.52
C ALA A 140 12.65 -3.50 15.74
N ASN A 141 11.76 -4.02 14.89
CA ASN A 141 11.32 -5.42 14.96
C ASN A 141 12.37 -6.42 14.40
N GLY A 142 13.52 -5.92 13.95
CA GLY A 142 14.63 -6.71 13.44
C GLY A 142 15.83 -5.83 13.07
N ILE A 143 17.00 -6.43 12.89
CA ILE A 143 18.22 -5.73 12.47
C ILE A 143 18.45 -6.02 10.99
N ALA A 144 18.44 -4.97 10.17
CA ALA A 144 18.78 -5.07 8.76
C ALA A 144 20.31 -5.11 8.56
N ALA A 145 20.77 -5.88 7.58
CA ALA A 145 22.19 -5.91 7.21
C ALA A 145 22.64 -4.66 6.43
N GLY A 146 21.70 -3.88 5.90
CA GLY A 146 21.94 -2.65 5.16
C GLY A 146 20.63 -1.92 4.90
N ILE A 147 20.69 -0.59 4.76
CA ILE A 147 19.52 0.28 4.62
C ILE A 147 19.80 1.31 3.52
N ASN A 148 18.80 1.62 2.70
CA ASN A 148 18.83 2.72 1.73
C ASN A 148 17.79 3.77 2.12
N LEU A 149 18.24 5.00 2.43
CA LEU A 149 17.41 6.10 2.91
C LEU A 149 17.78 7.42 2.19
N PRO A 150 16.83 8.36 2.03
CA PRO A 150 15.42 8.29 2.43
C PRO A 150 14.57 7.44 1.47
N SER A 151 13.48 6.84 1.96
CA SER A 151 12.55 6.03 1.15
C SER A 151 11.59 6.86 0.29
N THR A 152 11.94 8.11 0.00
CA THR A 152 11.14 9.03 -0.83
C THR A 152 11.77 9.11 -2.22
N PRO A 153 10.98 8.94 -3.29
CA PRO A 153 11.47 9.05 -4.67
C PRO A 153 11.97 10.46 -5.00
#